data_AF-A0A941HTC0-F1
#
_entry.id   AF-A0A941HTC0-F1
#
_cell.length_a   1.000
_cell.length_b   1.000
_cell.length_c   1.000
_cell.angle_alpha   90.00
_cell.angle_beta   90.00
_cell.angle_gamma   90.00
#
_symmetry.space_group_name_H-M   'P 1'
#
loop_
_entity.id
_entity.type
_entity.pdbx_description
1 polymer ?
#
loop_
_entity_poly.entity_id
_entity_poly.type
_entity_poly.pdbx_seq_one_letter_code
_entity_poly.pdbx_strand_id
1 'polypeptide(L)'
;MKKRCFLIVGLIFLVACNQSVDLETSSQPEDVPKKQNEETPNEENISLEEQFIPPNFTINQLEMDVQEKELIIQLYFTLSQNLYDLLRQHEDYYFAIEYPEVFREYTGIYISEPVKGPIPANKNLSYQTNIHTKWNKKLSASLMKNLSGEDASYNLLILNSEYVPVHEFKDIQWYRYVNKNEG
;
A
#
# COMPACT_ATOMS: atom_id res chain seq x y z
N MET A 1 -30.84 1.85 44.78
CA MET A 1 -30.85 0.37 44.64
C MET A 1 -32.26 -0.09 44.27
N LYS A 2 -32.36 -1.11 43.40
CA LYS A 2 -33.56 -1.76 42.80
C LYS A 2 -33.70 -1.40 41.31
N LYS A 3 -33.87 -2.30 40.35
CA LYS A 3 -33.75 -3.76 40.22
C LYS A 3 -33.47 -4.02 38.73
N ARG A 4 -32.57 -4.97 38.42
CA ARG A 4 -32.27 -5.43 37.06
C ARG A 4 -33.47 -6.26 36.55
N CYS A 5 -33.94 -5.98 35.34
CA CYS A 5 -34.78 -6.89 34.56
C CYS A 5 -33.99 -7.29 33.32
N PHE A 6 -33.30 -8.43 33.43
CA PHE A 6 -32.77 -9.17 32.30
C PHE A 6 -33.92 -10.04 31.76
N LEU A 7 -34.25 -9.93 30.48
CA LEU A 7 -35.18 -10.82 29.79
C LEU A 7 -34.38 -11.59 28.74
N ILE A 8 -34.13 -12.87 29.04
CA ILE A 8 -33.59 -13.89 28.13
C ILE A 8 -34.75 -14.81 27.77
N VAL A 9 -35.15 -14.86 26.50
CA VAL A 9 -35.89 -15.95 25.81
C VAL A 9 -35.70 -15.69 24.30
N GLY A 10 -35.34 -16.59 23.39
CA GLY A 10 -35.10 -18.03 23.40
C GLY A 10 -34.71 -18.51 21.99
N LEU A 11 -34.21 -19.75 21.94
CA LEU A 11 -33.58 -20.54 20.86
C LEU A 11 -34.33 -20.75 19.51
N ILE A 12 -33.52 -20.81 18.43
CA ILE A 12 -33.32 -21.85 17.37
C ILE A 12 -34.52 -22.40 16.57
N PHE A 13 -34.40 -22.33 15.23
CA PHE A 13 -34.64 -23.41 14.24
C PHE A 13 -33.70 -23.16 13.03
N LEU A 14 -32.60 -23.92 12.85
CA LEU A 14 -32.46 -25.17 12.08
C LEU A 14 -33.30 -25.24 10.79
N VAL A 15 -32.65 -25.09 9.64
CA VAL A 15 -33.03 -25.78 8.40
C VAL A 15 -31.77 -26.42 7.80
N ALA A 16 -31.81 -27.75 7.76
CA ALA A 16 -30.83 -28.62 7.14
C ALA A 16 -31.14 -28.82 5.64
N CYS A 17 -30.10 -29.21 4.91
CA CYS A 17 -30.07 -29.56 3.50
C CYS A 17 -31.14 -30.58 3.07
N ASN A 18 -31.50 -30.55 1.78
CA ASN A 18 -31.72 -31.79 1.04
C ASN A 18 -31.24 -31.64 -0.41
N GLN A 19 -30.26 -32.48 -0.76
CA GLN A 19 -29.91 -32.86 -2.12
C GLN A 19 -31.08 -33.62 -2.74
N SER A 20 -31.31 -33.39 -4.03
CA SER A 20 -31.89 -34.41 -4.90
C SER A 20 -31.03 -34.48 -6.17
N VAL A 21 -30.43 -35.65 -6.35
CA VAL A 21 -29.86 -36.13 -7.61
C VAL A 21 -30.93 -37.05 -8.17
N ASP A 22 -31.32 -36.86 -9.44
CA ASP A 22 -31.76 -37.98 -10.27
C ASP A 22 -31.40 -37.71 -11.73
N LEU A 23 -30.78 -38.72 -12.32
CA LEU A 23 -30.40 -38.88 -13.73
C LEU A 23 -31.64 -39.18 -14.59
N GLU A 24 -31.66 -38.69 -15.83
CA GLU A 24 -32.08 -39.51 -16.97
C GLU A 24 -31.23 -39.19 -18.22
N THR A 25 -30.76 -40.26 -18.86
CA THR A 25 -29.98 -40.32 -20.10
C THR A 25 -30.91 -40.57 -21.28
N SER A 26 -30.79 -39.81 -22.38
CA SER A 26 -31.16 -40.29 -23.72
C SER A 26 -30.52 -39.48 -24.86
N SER A 27 -29.60 -40.13 -25.59
CA SER A 27 -29.43 -40.19 -27.06
C SER A 27 -29.31 -38.92 -27.94
N GLN A 28 -28.07 -38.66 -28.41
CA GLN A 28 -27.52 -37.88 -29.56
C GLN A 28 -28.40 -37.58 -30.82
N PRO A 29 -27.91 -36.78 -31.81
CA PRO A 29 -26.98 -35.61 -31.79
C PRO A 29 -27.48 -34.45 -32.69
N GLU A 30 -27.31 -33.19 -32.29
CA GLU A 30 -27.38 -32.06 -33.24
C GLU A 30 -26.09 -31.24 -33.16
N ASP A 31 -25.45 -31.13 -34.34
CA ASP A 31 -24.31 -30.30 -34.65
C ASP A 31 -24.56 -28.85 -34.20
N VAL A 32 -23.98 -28.48 -33.06
CA VAL A 32 -23.80 -27.08 -32.68
C VAL A 32 -22.38 -26.69 -33.06
N PRO A 33 -22.17 -25.66 -33.90
CA PRO A 33 -20.83 -25.20 -34.24
C PRO A 33 -20.11 -24.81 -32.96
N LYS A 34 -18.94 -25.41 -32.73
CA LYS A 34 -17.96 -24.98 -31.73
C LYS A 34 -17.74 -23.48 -31.91
N LYS A 35 -18.40 -22.68 -31.07
CA LYS A 35 -17.88 -21.39 -30.67
C LYS A 35 -16.58 -21.71 -29.93
N GLN A 36 -15.49 -21.58 -30.66
CA GLN A 36 -14.18 -21.36 -30.11
C GLN A 36 -14.27 -20.01 -29.40
N ASN A 37 -14.84 -20.03 -28.19
CA ASN A 37 -14.49 -19.05 -27.19
C ASN A 37 -13.01 -19.34 -26.96
N GLU A 38 -12.15 -18.60 -27.65
CA GLU A 38 -10.85 -18.29 -27.12
C GLU A 38 -11.14 -17.76 -25.71
N GLU A 39 -10.94 -18.64 -24.74
CA GLU A 39 -10.64 -18.22 -23.38
C GLU A 39 -9.39 -17.34 -23.55
N THR A 40 -9.63 -16.05 -23.75
CA THR A 40 -8.68 -15.03 -23.32
C THR A 40 -8.21 -15.51 -21.97
N PRO A 41 -6.90 -15.76 -21.78
CA PRO A 41 -6.40 -16.07 -20.45
C PRO A 41 -6.99 -15.00 -19.55
N ASN A 42 -7.76 -15.40 -18.55
CA ASN A 42 -8.10 -14.50 -17.46
C ASN A 42 -6.77 -13.83 -17.12
N GLU A 43 -6.67 -12.53 -17.37
CA GLU A 43 -5.60 -11.72 -16.79
C GLU A 43 -5.80 -11.96 -15.29
N GLU A 44 -5.04 -12.91 -14.75
CA GLU A 44 -4.91 -13.09 -13.32
C GLU A 44 -4.51 -11.71 -12.84
N ASN A 45 -5.44 -11.04 -12.19
CA ASN A 45 -5.23 -9.71 -11.67
C ASN A 45 -4.19 -9.90 -10.56
N ILE A 46 -2.91 -9.78 -10.94
CA ILE A 46 -1.78 -10.06 -10.04
C ILE A 46 -1.81 -8.97 -8.99
N SER A 47 -2.40 -9.29 -7.85
CA SER A 47 -2.53 -8.32 -6.76
C SER A 47 -1.15 -7.86 -6.28
N LEU A 48 -0.97 -6.54 -6.22
CA LEU A 48 0.23 -5.88 -5.72
C LEU A 48 0.47 -6.09 -4.21
N GLU A 49 -0.54 -6.57 -3.47
CA GLU A 49 -0.61 -6.64 -2.00
C GLU A 49 0.60 -7.30 -1.33
N GLU A 50 1.17 -8.33 -1.94
CA GLU A 50 2.30 -9.06 -1.35
C GLU A 50 3.63 -8.85 -2.09
N GLN A 51 3.63 -8.04 -3.15
CA GLN A 51 4.76 -7.96 -4.08
C GLN A 51 5.85 -7.00 -3.63
N PHE A 52 5.52 -6.06 -2.74
CA PHE A 52 6.46 -5.09 -2.19
C PHE A 52 7.16 -5.55 -0.90
N ILE A 53 6.95 -6.79 -0.47
CA ILE A 53 7.62 -7.34 0.70
C ILE A 53 9.10 -7.62 0.39
N PRO A 54 10.05 -7.33 1.29
CA PRO A 54 11.45 -7.74 1.11
C PRO A 54 11.57 -9.25 0.78
N PRO A 55 12.45 -9.64 -0.17
CA PRO A 55 13.49 -8.82 -0.82
C PRO A 55 13.03 -8.11 -2.11
N ASN A 56 11.74 -8.09 -2.43
CA ASN A 56 11.27 -7.59 -3.72
C ASN A 56 11.34 -6.07 -3.85
N PHE A 57 11.20 -5.36 -2.73
CA PHE A 57 11.41 -3.93 -2.64
C PHE A 57 12.37 -3.65 -1.49
N THR A 58 13.38 -2.83 -1.75
CA THR A 58 14.38 -2.44 -0.74
C THR A 58 14.49 -0.93 -0.72
N ILE A 59 14.24 -0.32 0.44
CA ILE A 59 14.61 1.08 0.70
C ILE A 59 16.12 1.11 0.89
N ASN A 60 16.83 1.75 -0.04
CA ASN A 60 18.29 1.86 0.04
C ASN A 60 18.69 3.03 0.94
N GLN A 61 17.99 4.15 0.77
CA GLN A 61 18.31 5.40 1.43
C GLN A 61 17.08 6.31 1.46
N LEU A 62 16.99 7.09 2.53
CA LEU A 62 16.02 8.16 2.70
C LEU A 62 16.74 9.47 3.04
N GLU A 63 16.49 10.54 2.29
CA GLU A 63 16.96 11.89 2.62
C GLU A 63 15.77 12.76 2.99
N MET A 64 15.92 13.58 4.02
CA MET A 64 14.89 14.51 4.46
C MET A 64 15.43 15.93 4.52
N ASP A 65 14.73 16.85 3.86
CA ASP A 65 14.96 18.28 3.97
C ASP A 65 13.74 18.95 4.60
N VAL A 66 13.93 19.54 5.78
CA VAL A 66 12.88 20.19 6.56
C VAL A 66 13.09 21.69 6.52
N GLN A 67 12.20 22.39 5.82
CA GLN A 67 12.17 23.83 5.67
C GLN A 67 11.01 24.42 6.50
N GLU A 68 10.91 25.75 6.60
CA GLU A 68 9.93 26.41 7.48
C GLU A 68 8.47 25.99 7.23
N LYS A 69 8.14 25.67 5.96
CA LYS A 69 6.77 25.34 5.50
C LYS A 69 6.70 24.13 4.57
N GLU A 70 7.79 23.38 4.45
CA GLU A 70 7.89 22.27 3.52
C GLU A 70 8.78 21.17 4.08
N LEU A 71 8.39 19.93 3.84
CA LEU A 71 9.19 18.73 4.06
C LEU A 71 9.33 18.03 2.71
N ILE A 72 10.57 17.77 2.31
CA ILE A 72 10.90 17.00 1.12
C ILE A 72 11.56 15.71 1.58
N ILE A 73 10.95 14.58 1.24
CA ILE A 73 11.50 13.24 1.47
C ILE A 73 11.92 12.69 0.12
N GLN A 74 13.22 12.43 -0.06
CA GLN A 74 13.77 11.74 -1.23
C GLN A 74 13.97 10.28 -0.86
N LEU A 75 13.24 9.40 -1.56
CA LEU A 75 13.26 7.96 -1.36
C LEU A 75 14.06 7.31 -2.47
N TYR A 76 15.15 6.64 -2.10
CA TYR A 76 15.97 5.82 -3.00
C TYR A 76 15.69 4.35 -2.73
N PHE A 77 15.32 3.60 -3.77
CA PHE A 77 14.91 2.21 -3.60
C PHE A 77 15.35 1.32 -4.76
N THR A 78 15.40 0.02 -4.49
CA THR A 78 15.72 -1.03 -5.46
C THR A 78 14.56 -2.00 -5.57
N LEU A 79 14.20 -2.37 -6.80
CA LEU A 79 13.26 -3.44 -7.11
C LEU A 79 14.03 -4.74 -7.38
N SER A 80 13.47 -5.89 -6.96
CA SER A 80 13.93 -7.18 -7.47
C SER A 80 13.53 -7.33 -8.95
N GLN A 81 14.17 -8.27 -9.65
CA GLN A 81 13.81 -8.56 -11.03
C GLN A 81 12.33 -9.01 -11.15
N ASN A 82 11.82 -9.76 -10.17
CA ASN A 82 10.43 -10.21 -10.16
C ASN A 82 9.45 -9.03 -10.07
N LEU A 83 9.67 -8.11 -9.13
CA LEU A 83 8.81 -6.94 -8.98
C LEU A 83 8.95 -5.98 -10.16
N TYR A 84 10.16 -5.85 -10.72
CA TYR A 84 10.38 -5.11 -11.96
C TYR A 84 9.53 -5.65 -13.11
N ASP A 85 9.55 -6.98 -13.33
CA ASP A 85 8.83 -7.59 -14.45
C ASP A 85 7.32 -7.48 -14.28
N LEU A 86 6.83 -7.60 -13.04
CA LEU A 86 5.42 -7.41 -12.68
C LEU A 86 4.96 -5.97 -12.94
N LEU A 87 5.65 -4.98 -12.38
CA LEU A 87 5.29 -3.56 -12.50
C LEU A 87 5.43 -3.02 -13.94
N ARG A 88 6.21 -3.70 -14.78
CA ARG A 88 6.28 -3.36 -16.22
C ARG A 88 5.04 -3.81 -16.98
N GLN A 89 4.40 -4.88 -16.54
CA GLN A 89 3.24 -5.48 -17.21
C GLN A 89 1.92 -4.87 -16.72
N HIS A 90 1.85 -4.45 -15.45
CA HIS A 90 0.61 -4.03 -14.83
C HIS A 90 0.76 -2.90 -13.81
N GLU A 91 -0.37 -2.20 -13.63
CA GLU A 91 -0.80 -1.27 -12.57
C GLU A 91 0.08 -0.07 -12.19
N ASP A 92 -0.61 1.07 -12.09
CA ASP A 92 -0.10 2.24 -11.40
C ASP A 92 -0.05 1.97 -9.89
N TYR A 93 1.09 2.28 -9.28
CA TYR A 93 1.26 2.23 -7.83
C TYR A 93 1.74 3.59 -7.33
N TYR A 94 1.53 3.86 -6.05
CA TYR A 94 1.83 5.17 -5.46
C TYR A 94 2.53 5.01 -4.12
N PHE A 95 3.34 6.01 -3.77
CA PHE A 95 3.96 6.16 -2.47
C PHE A 95 3.27 7.27 -1.70
N ALA A 96 3.05 7.07 -0.40
CA ALA A 96 2.65 8.14 0.51
C ALA A 96 3.38 7.99 1.84
N ILE A 97 3.54 9.10 2.56
CA ILE A 97 4.15 9.10 3.89
C ILE A 97 3.08 9.32 4.92
N GLU A 98 2.95 8.38 5.86
CA GLU A 98 2.24 8.62 7.11
C GLU A 98 3.19 9.34 8.08
N TYR A 99 2.72 10.46 8.62
CA TYR A 99 3.55 11.34 9.45
C TYR A 99 3.55 10.97 10.94
N PRO A 100 4.62 11.32 11.68
CA PRO A 100 4.69 11.14 13.13
C PRO A 100 3.53 11.86 13.84
N GLU A 101 3.00 11.24 14.90
CA GLU A 101 1.84 11.72 15.65
C GLU A 101 1.90 13.21 16.00
N VAL A 102 3.02 13.67 16.55
CA VAL A 102 3.21 15.07 16.97
C VAL A 102 3.05 16.05 15.79
N PHE A 103 3.50 15.67 14.59
CA PHE A 103 3.31 16.49 13.39
C PHE A 103 1.85 16.52 12.95
N ARG A 104 1.18 15.35 13.00
CA ARG A 104 -0.24 15.21 12.62
C ARG A 104 -1.13 16.06 13.53
N GLU A 105 -0.92 15.99 14.84
CA GLU A 105 -1.68 16.78 15.82
C GLU A 105 -1.52 18.29 15.60
N TYR A 106 -0.31 18.73 15.24
CA TYR A 106 -0.03 20.15 15.05
C TYR A 106 -0.58 20.70 13.71
N THR A 107 -0.35 19.96 12.62
CA THR A 107 -0.64 20.42 11.26
C THR A 107 -2.02 19.99 10.76
N GLY A 108 -2.56 18.89 11.26
CA GLY A 108 -3.73 18.19 10.72
C GLY A 108 -3.41 17.36 9.48
N ILE A 109 -2.14 17.23 9.09
CA ILE A 109 -1.71 16.46 7.91
C ILE A 109 -1.30 15.07 8.40
N TYR A 110 -2.10 14.06 8.02
CA TYR A 110 -1.90 12.68 8.46
C TYR A 110 -1.00 11.90 7.50
N ILE A 111 -1.31 12.01 6.21
CA ILE A 111 -0.66 11.31 5.10
C ILE A 111 -0.30 12.36 4.03
N SER A 112 0.82 12.17 3.33
CA SER A 112 1.18 13.00 2.18
C SER A 112 0.22 12.79 1.00
N GLU A 113 0.25 13.70 0.03
CA GLU A 113 -0.34 13.40 -1.28
C GLU A 113 0.34 12.14 -1.89
N PRO A 114 -0.41 11.24 -2.53
CA PRO A 114 0.15 10.09 -3.22
C PRO A 114 1.05 10.51 -4.39
N VAL A 115 2.26 9.97 -4.43
CA VAL A 115 3.23 10.17 -5.52
C VAL A 115 3.32 8.91 -6.35
N LYS A 116 3.04 9.02 -7.65
CA LYS A 116 3.10 7.87 -8.56
C LYS A 116 4.51 7.27 -8.58
N GLY A 117 4.60 5.96 -8.39
CA GLY A 117 5.82 5.20 -8.53
C GLY A 117 6.30 5.13 -9.98
N PRO A 118 7.61 5.01 -10.23
CA PRO A 118 8.15 4.88 -11.57
C PRO A 118 7.72 3.56 -12.22
N ILE A 119 7.29 3.62 -13.48
CA ILE A 119 7.06 2.43 -14.30
C ILE A 119 8.44 1.89 -14.72
N PRO A 120 8.81 0.65 -14.37
CA PRO A 120 10.15 0.16 -14.66
C PRO A 120 10.43 -0.01 -16.15
N ALA A 121 11.60 0.44 -16.59
CA ALA A 121 12.03 0.41 -17.98
C ALA A 121 13.55 0.25 -18.11
N ASN A 122 14.02 -0.14 -19.30
CA ASN A 122 15.44 -0.21 -19.67
C ASN A 122 16.31 -1.10 -18.76
N LYS A 123 15.71 -2.08 -18.07
CA LYS A 123 16.39 -2.98 -17.11
C LYS A 123 16.99 -2.24 -15.91
N ASN A 124 16.56 -1.00 -15.65
CA ASN A 124 16.96 -0.30 -14.43
C ASN A 124 16.22 -0.91 -13.23
N LEU A 125 16.93 -1.15 -12.13
CA LEU A 125 16.32 -1.65 -10.88
C LEU A 125 16.35 -0.61 -9.76
N SER A 126 17.09 0.48 -9.93
CA SER A 126 17.30 1.50 -8.90
C SER A 126 16.59 2.79 -9.27
N TYR A 127 15.82 3.31 -8.31
CA TYR A 127 14.92 4.42 -8.54
C TYR A 127 15.03 5.46 -7.42
N GLN A 128 14.60 6.67 -7.76
CA GLN A 128 14.40 7.77 -6.83
C GLN A 128 13.00 8.33 -7.02
N THR A 129 12.34 8.68 -5.92
CA THR A 129 11.13 9.50 -5.93
C THR A 129 11.19 10.57 -4.85
N ASN A 130 10.48 11.67 -5.05
CA ASN A 130 10.41 12.77 -4.10
C ASN A 130 8.97 12.93 -3.62
N ILE A 131 8.78 12.95 -2.30
CA ILE A 131 7.49 13.14 -1.65
C ILE A 131 7.54 14.49 -0.94
N HIS A 132 6.62 15.38 -1.31
CA HIS A 132 6.59 16.75 -0.83
C HIS A 132 5.36 16.98 0.03
N THR A 133 5.55 17.60 1.18
CA THR A 133 4.44 18.05 2.04
C THR A 133 4.64 19.48 2.43
N LYS A 134 3.61 20.29 2.20
CA LYS A 134 3.58 21.71 2.50
C LYS A 134 2.54 21.99 3.57
N TRP A 135 2.82 22.97 4.43
CA TRP A 135 1.88 23.36 5.48
C TRP A 135 1.87 24.87 5.68
N ASN A 136 0.77 25.36 6.25
CA ASN A 136 0.52 26.80 6.37
C ASN A 136 0.92 27.37 7.73
N LYS A 137 1.08 26.52 8.76
CA LYS A 137 1.42 26.91 10.14
C LYS A 137 2.92 26.90 10.36
N LYS A 138 3.50 27.95 10.94
CA LYS A 138 4.92 27.94 11.31
C LYS A 138 5.16 26.91 12.42
N LEU A 139 6.02 25.93 12.18
CA LEU A 139 6.40 24.95 13.20
C LEU A 139 7.30 25.58 14.26
N SER A 140 7.22 25.09 15.49
CA SER A 140 8.19 25.46 16.53
C SER A 140 9.57 24.86 16.20
N ALA A 141 10.65 25.48 16.70
CA ALA A 141 12.01 24.94 16.52
C ALA A 141 12.15 23.51 17.08
N SER A 142 11.44 23.20 18.18
CA SER A 142 11.42 21.84 18.75
C SER A 142 10.74 20.84 17.82
N LEU A 143 9.64 21.22 17.18
CA LEU A 143 8.92 20.34 16.25
C LEU A 143 9.73 20.13 14.96
N MET A 144 10.36 21.18 14.45
CA MET A 144 11.31 21.08 13.33
C MET A 144 12.46 20.13 13.64
N LYS A 145 13.03 20.20 14.86
CA LYS A 145 14.09 19.28 15.29
C LYS A 145 13.59 17.84 15.37
N ASN A 146 12.38 17.62 15.90
CA ASN A 146 11.79 16.29 16.01
C ASN A 146 11.55 15.65 14.64
N LEU A 147 11.05 16.41 13.66
CA LEU A 147 10.86 15.91 12.28
C LEU A 147 12.16 15.37 11.66
N SER A 148 13.29 15.97 12.02
CA SER A 148 14.61 15.58 11.59
C SER A 148 15.31 14.61 12.54
N GLY A 149 14.65 14.15 13.61
CA GLY A 149 15.21 13.28 14.65
C GLY A 149 15.02 11.79 14.35
N GLU A 150 15.68 10.94 15.15
CA GLU A 150 15.55 9.48 15.08
C GLU A 150 14.23 8.99 15.71
N ASP A 151 13.69 9.75 16.67
CA ASP A 151 12.43 9.43 17.36
C ASP A 151 11.18 9.69 16.52
N ALA A 152 11.32 10.28 15.32
CA ALA A 152 10.19 10.53 14.44
C ALA A 152 9.83 9.27 13.67
N SER A 153 8.70 8.65 14.01
CA SER A 153 8.17 7.47 13.31
C SER A 153 7.45 7.89 12.02
N TYR A 154 8.15 7.76 10.89
CA TYR A 154 7.56 7.91 9.56
C TYR A 154 7.27 6.52 8.99
N ASN A 155 6.10 6.35 8.39
CA ASN A 155 5.80 5.12 7.65
C ASN A 155 5.67 5.42 6.16
N LEU A 156 6.27 4.58 5.32
CA LEU A 156 6.04 4.60 3.87
C LEU A 156 4.88 3.66 3.57
N LEU A 157 3.83 4.22 3.00
CA LEU A 157 2.71 3.49 2.45
C LEU A 157 2.95 3.28 0.96
N ILE A 158 2.71 2.06 0.51
CA ILE A 158 2.59 1.73 -0.91
C ILE A 158 1.11 1.51 -1.18
N LEU A 159 0.59 2.20 -2.18
CA LEU A 159 -0.83 2.22 -2.53
C LEU A 159 -1.02 1.64 -3.94
N ASN A 160 -2.15 0.99 -4.16
CA ASN A 160 -2.59 0.58 -5.50
C ASN A 160 -3.17 1.77 -6.29
N SER A 161 -3.70 1.49 -7.49
CA SER A 161 -4.31 2.48 -8.38
C SER A 161 -5.56 3.17 -7.81
N GLU A 162 -6.18 2.59 -6.79
CA GLU A 162 -7.33 3.13 -6.06
C GLU A 162 -6.94 3.89 -4.78
N TYR A 163 -5.64 4.11 -4.56
CA TYR A 163 -5.06 4.72 -3.35
C TYR A 163 -5.30 3.93 -2.06
N VAL A 164 -5.58 2.63 -2.17
CA VAL A 164 -5.70 1.73 -1.02
C VAL A 164 -4.30 1.25 -0.63
N PRO A 165 -3.90 1.34 0.66
CA PRO A 165 -2.62 0.81 1.12
C PRO A 165 -2.55 -0.70 0.91
N VAL A 166 -1.52 -1.12 0.17
CA VAL A 166 -1.19 -2.52 -0.10
C VAL A 166 0.02 -2.99 0.71
N HIS A 167 0.91 -2.08 1.11
CA HIS A 167 2.04 -2.40 1.98
C HIS A 167 2.47 -1.19 2.82
N GLU A 168 3.10 -1.45 3.97
CA GLU A 168 3.60 -0.45 4.90
C GLU A 168 5.03 -0.80 5.33
N PHE A 169 5.97 0.12 5.11
CA PHE A 169 7.27 0.10 5.78
C PHE A 169 7.23 1.02 6.97
N LYS A 170 7.47 0.46 8.15
CA LYS A 170 7.48 1.21 9.40
C LYS A 170 8.84 1.82 9.68
N ASP A 171 8.81 2.95 10.37
CA ASP A 171 9.99 3.62 10.90
C ASP A 171 11.08 3.86 9.84
N ILE A 172 10.68 4.39 8.68
CA ILE A 172 11.58 4.54 7.53
C ILE A 172 12.71 5.56 7.76
N GLN A 173 12.66 6.33 8.85
CA GLN A 173 13.74 7.22 9.27
C GLN A 173 15.05 6.48 9.58
N TRP A 174 15.02 5.18 9.86
CA TRP A 174 16.24 4.39 10.07
C TRP A 174 17.01 4.11 8.79
N TYR A 175 16.39 4.32 7.62
CA TYR A 175 17.07 4.23 6.32
C TYR A 175 17.74 5.55 5.93
N ARG A 176 17.86 6.51 6.86
CA ARG A 176 18.57 7.77 6.61
C ARG A 176 20.06 7.54 6.50
N TYR A 177 20.66 8.10 5.46
CA TYR A 177 22.11 8.22 5.36
C TYR A 177 22.59 9.46 6.13
N VAL A 178 23.67 9.31 6.90
CA VAL A 178 24.35 10.39 7.62
C VAL A 178 25.11 11.28 6.60
N ASN A 179 24.90 12.59 6.72
CA ASN A 179 25.24 13.64 5.76
C ASN A 179 26.66 13.59 5.13
N LYS A 180 26.73 13.89 3.82
CA LYS A 180 27.93 14.25 3.03
C LYS A 180 28.55 15.63 3.41
N ASN A 181 28.23 16.15 4.60
CA ASN A 181 28.66 17.47 5.08
C ASN A 181 29.11 17.42 6.55
N GLU A 182 29.91 16.41 6.93
CA GLU A 182 30.96 16.70 7.91
C GLU A 182 32.02 17.52 7.16
N GLY A 183 32.12 18.80 7.53
CA GLY A 183 33.10 19.75 6.98
C GLY A 183 34.48 19.62 7.59
#